data_AF-A0A959DTI6-F1
#
_entry.id   AF-A0A959DTI6-F1
#
_cell.length_a   1.000
_cell.length_b   1.000
_cell.length_c   1.000
_cell.angle_alpha   90.00
_cell.angle_beta   90.00
_cell.angle_gamma   90.00
#
_symmetry.space_group_name_H-M   'P 1'
#
loop_
_entity.id
_entity.type
_entity.pdbx_description
1 polymer ?
#
loop_
_entity_poly.entity_id
_entity_poly.type
_entity_poly.pdbx_seq_one_letter_code
_entity_poly.pdbx_strand_id
1 'polypeptide(L)'
;MKYLSLVLVFALFFVTCKQEPDSATADTASTDSEVTADTSQLETSTRPEQGLQGEDYGETEKLDTPKDKTLFSFLTTNMWEYTRGIEGSSFPNGIVGKWIVFNEDYSYQTGYWENMTSQGTWDLDEKTKTLHLTPSDTNERESQWTIRAKSNSMVLSGTVKYGNNSSQVFLARRLGKPERSY
;
A
#
# COMPACT_ATOMS: atom_id res chain seq x y z
N MET A 1 -9.13 -34.72 -46.87
CA MET A 1 -7.70 -34.58 -47.25
C MET A 1 -7.07 -33.75 -46.13
N LYS A 2 -6.50 -34.36 -45.08
CA LYS A 2 -5.14 -34.94 -44.95
C LYS A 2 -4.02 -33.90 -45.13
N TYR A 3 -3.68 -33.21 -44.05
CA TYR A 3 -2.32 -32.71 -43.74
C TYR A 3 -2.10 -32.77 -42.21
N LEU A 4 -2.37 -33.93 -41.61
CA LEU A 4 -1.38 -34.79 -40.96
C LEU A 4 -0.02 -34.92 -41.67
N SER A 5 1.01 -34.21 -41.21
CA SER A 5 2.39 -34.68 -40.98
C SER A 5 3.26 -33.48 -40.56
N LEU A 6 3.76 -33.43 -39.32
CA LEU A 6 4.93 -34.16 -38.81
C LEU A 6 6.23 -33.44 -39.18
N VAL A 7 7.13 -33.37 -38.19
CA VAL A 7 8.56 -32.99 -38.26
C VAL A 7 8.77 -31.47 -38.06
N LEU A 8 9.45 -30.97 -37.03
CA LEU A 8 10.79 -31.34 -36.58
C LEU A 8 11.04 -30.88 -35.13
N VAL A 9 11.35 -31.87 -34.27
CA VAL A 9 12.40 -31.86 -33.23
C VAL A 9 13.05 -30.50 -32.93
N PHE A 10 12.77 -29.94 -31.75
CA PHE A 10 13.73 -29.15 -30.99
C PHE A 10 13.72 -29.65 -29.54
N ALA A 11 14.09 -30.92 -29.37
CA ALA A 11 14.90 -31.29 -28.23
C ALA A 11 16.24 -30.56 -28.39
N LEU A 12 16.76 -29.95 -27.31
CA LEU A 12 18.17 -29.94 -26.91
C LEU A 12 18.37 -28.94 -25.74
N PHE A 13 18.77 -29.52 -24.61
CA PHE A 13 19.68 -28.99 -23.58
C PHE A 13 19.31 -27.74 -22.75
N PHE A 14 18.86 -27.99 -21.52
CA PHE A 14 19.46 -27.42 -20.30
C PHE A 14 19.43 -28.52 -19.22
N VAL A 15 20.45 -29.38 -19.15
CA VAL A 15 21.65 -29.25 -18.29
C VAL A 15 21.30 -28.94 -16.83
N THR A 16 21.47 -30.00 -16.06
CA THR A 16 21.60 -30.15 -14.61
C THR A 16 22.29 -28.98 -13.87
N CYS A 17 21.73 -28.62 -12.71
CA CYS A 17 22.53 -28.28 -11.54
C CYS A 17 21.91 -29.01 -10.34
N LYS A 18 22.59 -30.09 -9.95
CA LYS A 18 22.42 -30.85 -8.72
C LYS A 18 23.01 -30.03 -7.58
N GLN A 19 22.25 -29.74 -6.53
CA GLN A 19 22.81 -29.22 -5.29
C GLN A 19 22.07 -29.84 -4.10
N GLU A 20 22.77 -30.74 -3.41
CA GLU A 20 22.35 -31.39 -2.17
C GLU A 20 22.45 -30.40 -1.01
N PRO A 21 21.46 -30.33 -0.11
CA PRO A 21 21.69 -29.90 1.26
C PRO A 21 21.82 -31.13 2.16
N ASP A 22 23.06 -31.49 2.47
CA ASP A 22 23.37 -32.19 3.72
C ASP A 22 23.22 -31.20 4.88
N SER A 23 22.34 -31.50 5.83
CA SER A 23 22.47 -30.97 7.19
C SER A 23 21.92 -31.98 8.17
N ALA A 24 22.82 -32.32 9.09
CA ALA A 24 22.75 -33.37 10.07
C ALA A 24 21.57 -33.27 11.04
N THR A 25 21.14 -34.44 11.50
CA THR A 25 20.27 -34.66 12.65
C THR A 25 21.12 -34.97 13.88
N ALA A 26 20.60 -34.55 15.05
CA ALA A 26 20.96 -34.89 16.44
C ALA A 26 22.20 -34.15 17.00
N ASP A 27 22.20 -33.61 18.22
CA ASP A 27 21.65 -34.23 19.43
C ASP A 27 21.25 -33.25 20.55
N THR A 28 20.46 -33.83 21.45
CA THR A 28 19.84 -33.29 22.66
C THR A 28 20.86 -32.99 23.76
N ALA A 29 20.69 -31.86 24.46
CA ALA A 29 21.16 -31.72 25.84
C ALA A 29 20.15 -30.88 26.65
N SER A 30 19.41 -31.57 27.51
CA SER A 30 18.67 -30.97 28.61
C SER A 30 19.63 -30.36 29.62
N THR A 31 19.32 -29.18 30.15
CA THR A 31 19.84 -28.74 31.44
C THR A 31 18.75 -27.95 32.14
N ASP A 32 18.24 -28.56 33.21
CA ASP A 32 17.48 -27.94 34.28
C ASP A 32 18.21 -26.71 34.82
N SER A 33 17.48 -25.62 35.01
CA SER A 33 17.84 -24.62 36.02
C SER A 33 16.58 -24.00 36.59
N GLU A 34 16.48 -24.24 37.89
CA GLU A 34 15.50 -23.86 38.89
C GLU A 34 15.68 -22.39 39.31
N VAL A 35 14.57 -21.78 39.78
CA VAL A 35 14.46 -20.54 40.62
C VAL A 35 14.97 -19.25 39.95
N THR A 36 14.19 -18.18 39.79
CA THR A 36 13.64 -17.37 40.90
C THR A 36 12.63 -16.37 40.34
N ALA A 37 11.50 -16.22 41.04
CA ALA A 37 10.59 -15.11 40.85
C ALA A 37 11.26 -13.80 41.27
N ASP A 38 11.32 -12.81 40.39
CA ASP A 38 11.48 -11.44 40.84
C ASP A 38 10.58 -10.48 40.06
N THR A 39 9.93 -9.65 40.86
CA THR A 39 8.95 -8.64 40.52
C THR A 39 9.71 -7.37 40.22
N SER A 40 9.63 -6.81 39.00
CA SER A 40 9.97 -5.39 38.84
C SER A 40 9.37 -4.76 37.58
N GLN A 41 8.38 -3.91 37.86
CA GLN A 41 8.14 -2.59 37.28
C GLN A 41 7.75 -2.48 35.80
N LEU A 42 6.43 -2.26 35.62
CA LEU A 42 5.87 -1.45 34.55
C LEU A 42 6.57 -0.09 34.53
N GLU A 43 7.46 0.12 33.57
CA GLU A 43 7.76 1.47 33.12
C GLU A 43 6.67 1.91 32.15
N THR A 44 5.81 2.79 32.67
CA THR A 44 4.93 3.62 31.85
C THR A 44 5.84 4.57 31.07
N SER A 45 6.26 4.15 29.87
CA SER A 45 6.90 5.04 28.92
C SER A 45 5.83 6.01 28.41
N THR A 46 5.78 7.19 29.04
CA THR A 46 5.10 8.36 28.52
C THR A 46 5.84 8.79 27.25
N ARG A 47 5.48 8.14 26.13
CA ARG A 47 5.85 8.58 24.79
C ARG A 47 5.40 10.02 24.65
N PRO A 48 6.29 10.98 24.36
CA PRO A 48 5.87 12.33 24.08
C PRO A 48 4.93 12.27 22.87
N GLU A 49 3.72 12.77 23.09
CA GLU A 49 2.79 13.15 22.05
C GLU A 49 3.51 14.18 21.18
N GLN A 50 4.26 13.71 20.19
CA GLN A 50 4.65 14.52 19.06
C GLN A 50 3.35 14.87 18.35
N GLY A 51 2.73 15.94 18.84
CA GLY A 51 1.63 16.60 18.17
C GLY A 51 2.04 16.81 16.74
N LEU A 52 1.11 16.53 15.83
CA LEU A 52 1.17 17.01 14.46
C LEU A 52 1.30 18.54 14.54
N GLN A 53 2.53 19.04 14.60
CA GLN A 53 2.81 20.42 14.24
C GLN A 53 2.55 20.46 12.74
N GLY A 54 1.39 21.03 12.40
CA GLY A 54 0.97 21.24 11.02
C GLY A 54 2.09 21.97 10.30
N GLU A 55 2.71 21.29 9.36
CA GLU A 55 3.49 21.94 8.33
C GLU A 55 2.57 22.95 7.65
N ASP A 56 3.09 24.16 7.48
CA ASP A 56 2.42 25.30 6.88
C ASP A 56 2.02 24.95 5.44
N TYR A 57 0.79 24.46 5.29
CA TYR A 57 0.19 24.15 4.01
C TYR A 57 -0.31 25.45 3.41
N GLY A 58 0.48 25.98 2.49
CA GLY A 58 0.25 27.25 1.80
C GLY A 58 -1.20 27.48 1.36
N GLU A 59 -1.58 28.75 1.47
CA GLU A 59 -2.75 29.43 0.92
C GLU A 59 -4.09 28.68 0.92
N THR A 60 -4.98 29.14 1.80
CA THR A 60 -6.34 28.62 2.03
C THR A 60 -7.28 28.91 0.86
N GLU A 61 -7.05 28.32 -0.31
CA GLU A 61 -8.15 28.07 -1.23
C GLU A 61 -9.12 27.09 -0.56
N LYS A 62 -10.40 27.47 -0.47
CA LYS A 62 -11.42 26.62 0.16
C LYS A 62 -11.50 25.30 -0.58
N LEU A 63 -11.02 24.24 0.05
CA LEU A 63 -11.09 22.91 -0.49
C LEU A 63 -12.56 22.56 -0.78
N ASP A 64 -12.85 22.28 -2.05
CA ASP A 64 -14.19 21.88 -2.45
C ASP A 64 -14.61 20.63 -1.68
N THR A 65 -15.61 20.81 -0.83
CA THR A 65 -16.30 19.71 -0.16
C THR A 65 -17.29 19.12 -1.16
N PRO A 66 -17.34 17.79 -1.35
CA PRO A 66 -18.25 17.18 -2.32
C PRO A 66 -19.69 17.64 -2.06
N LYS A 67 -20.36 18.15 -3.11
CA LYS A 67 -21.76 18.60 -3.03
C LYS A 67 -22.72 17.43 -2.89
N ASP A 68 -22.39 16.32 -3.55
CA ASP A 68 -23.06 15.03 -3.41
C ASP A 68 -22.31 14.16 -2.39
N LYS A 69 -23.04 13.43 -1.54
CA LYS A 69 -22.48 12.66 -0.41
C LYS A 69 -22.17 11.21 -0.78
N THR A 70 -21.88 10.91 -2.04
CA THR A 70 -21.51 9.54 -2.47
C THR A 70 -20.02 9.31 -2.21
N LEU A 71 -19.64 8.03 -2.06
CA LEU A 71 -18.22 7.71 -1.91
C LEU A 71 -17.49 7.92 -3.23
N PHE A 72 -18.16 7.70 -4.36
CA PHE A 72 -17.64 8.04 -5.69
C PHE A 72 -17.23 9.52 -5.79
N SER A 73 -18.17 10.46 -5.56
CA SER A 73 -17.89 11.90 -5.63
C SER A 73 -16.86 12.35 -4.58
N PHE A 74 -16.84 11.68 -3.43
CA PHE A 74 -15.79 11.89 -2.44
C PHE A 74 -14.40 11.56 -3.01
N LEU A 75 -14.22 10.41 -3.66
CA LEU A 75 -12.93 10.01 -4.21
C LEU A 75 -12.48 10.91 -5.36
N THR A 76 -13.40 11.30 -6.25
CA THR A 76 -13.10 12.02 -7.50
C THR A 76 -12.97 13.53 -7.35
N THR A 77 -13.27 14.07 -6.16
CA THR A 77 -13.08 15.50 -5.89
C THR A 77 -11.66 15.77 -5.39
N ASN A 78 -10.87 16.48 -6.21
CA ASN A 78 -9.50 16.91 -5.94
C ASN A 78 -8.50 15.74 -5.81
N MET A 79 -7.25 16.06 -5.46
CA MET A 79 -6.18 15.10 -5.31
C MET A 79 -6.06 14.61 -3.86
N TRP A 80 -5.53 13.40 -3.67
CA TRP A 80 -5.18 12.84 -2.37
C TRP A 80 -3.66 12.71 -2.22
N GLU A 81 -3.10 13.32 -1.19
CA GLU A 81 -1.70 13.16 -0.81
C GLU A 81 -1.57 12.12 0.29
N TYR A 82 -0.54 11.27 0.20
CA TYR A 82 -0.22 10.28 1.22
C TYR A 82 0.50 10.99 2.38
N THR A 83 -0.08 10.90 3.57
CA THR A 83 0.46 11.57 4.78
C THR A 83 1.14 10.59 5.73
N ARG A 84 0.70 9.32 5.72
CA ARG A 84 1.26 8.25 6.55
C ARG A 84 0.93 6.89 5.94
N GLY A 85 1.74 5.90 6.24
CA GLY A 85 1.47 4.50 5.95
C GLY A 85 1.95 3.61 7.08
N ILE A 86 1.38 2.42 7.13
CA ILE A 86 1.76 1.33 8.03
C ILE A 86 1.80 0.08 7.17
N GLU A 87 2.83 -0.73 7.31
CA GLU A 87 2.95 -2.03 6.66
C GLU A 87 3.43 -3.05 7.70
N GLY A 88 2.52 -3.92 8.13
CA GLY A 88 2.75 -4.79 9.29
C GLY A 88 2.96 -3.95 10.55
N SER A 89 4.16 -4.06 11.14
CA SER A 89 4.60 -3.28 12.31
C SER A 89 5.49 -2.08 11.95
N SER A 90 5.71 -1.81 10.67
CA SER A 90 6.67 -0.82 10.19
C SER A 90 5.99 0.38 9.53
N PHE A 91 6.67 1.53 9.56
CA PHE A 91 6.29 2.72 8.80
C PHE A 91 7.09 2.73 7.49
N PRO A 92 6.46 2.66 6.31
CA PRO A 92 7.19 2.67 5.06
C PRO A 92 7.83 4.04 4.83
N ASN A 93 9.07 4.03 4.35
CA ASN A 93 9.79 5.24 3.95
C ASN A 93 9.26 5.78 2.60
N GLY A 94 9.55 7.05 2.31
CA GLY A 94 9.27 7.63 0.99
C GLY A 94 7.78 7.87 0.70
N ILE A 95 7.00 8.19 1.73
CA ILE A 95 5.60 8.62 1.56
C ILE A 95 5.49 10.11 1.23
N VAL A 96 6.36 10.93 1.82
CA VAL A 96 6.34 12.40 1.65
C VAL A 96 6.43 12.76 0.16
N GLY A 97 5.42 13.47 -0.35
CA GLY A 97 5.32 13.86 -1.75
C GLY A 97 4.56 12.87 -2.64
N LYS A 98 4.13 11.70 -2.14
CA LYS A 98 3.29 10.77 -2.91
C LYS A 98 1.85 11.26 -2.99
N TRP A 99 1.21 11.07 -4.13
CA TRP A 99 -0.18 11.44 -4.36
C TRP A 99 -0.92 10.47 -5.30
N ILE A 100 -2.25 10.51 -5.24
CA ILE A 100 -3.17 9.80 -6.13
C ILE A 100 -4.35 10.71 -6.50
N VAL A 101 -4.76 10.65 -7.77
CA VAL A 101 -5.96 11.29 -8.31
C VAL A 101 -6.88 10.20 -8.85
N PHE A 102 -8.15 10.25 -8.48
CA PHE A 102 -9.21 9.42 -9.06
C PHE A 102 -10.03 10.26 -10.02
N ASN A 103 -10.13 9.85 -11.27
CA ASN A 103 -10.92 10.53 -12.28
C ASN A 103 -12.33 9.91 -12.37
N GLU A 104 -13.31 10.71 -12.79
CA GLU A 104 -14.71 10.25 -12.95
C GLU A 104 -14.89 9.18 -14.04
N ASP A 105 -13.91 9.02 -14.93
CA ASP A 105 -13.89 8.00 -15.98
C ASP A 105 -13.32 6.65 -15.52
N TYR A 106 -13.20 6.43 -14.20
CA TYR A 106 -12.62 5.24 -13.57
C TYR A 106 -11.11 5.04 -13.85
N SER A 107 -10.41 6.06 -14.36
CA SER A 107 -8.95 6.06 -14.38
C SER A 107 -8.37 6.67 -13.09
N TYR A 108 -7.15 6.27 -12.74
CA TYR A 108 -6.39 6.94 -11.68
C TYR A 108 -4.97 7.25 -12.15
N GLN A 109 -4.38 8.25 -11.51
CA GLN A 109 -2.97 8.60 -11.66
C GLN A 109 -2.33 8.67 -10.28
N THR A 110 -1.07 8.25 -10.19
CA THR A 110 -0.25 8.43 -8.99
C THR A 110 1.07 9.10 -9.35
N GLY A 111 1.68 9.73 -8.37
CA GLY A 111 2.96 10.38 -8.59
C GLY A 111 3.73 10.68 -7.33
N TYR A 112 4.86 11.34 -7.56
CA TYR A 112 5.80 11.77 -6.55
C TYR A 112 6.23 13.21 -6.86
N TRP A 113 5.92 14.14 -5.96
CA TRP A 113 6.05 15.58 -6.19
C TRP A 113 5.30 15.99 -7.45
N GLU A 114 5.95 16.67 -8.38
CA GLU A 114 5.32 17.15 -9.62
C GLU A 114 5.16 16.02 -10.66
N ASN A 115 5.90 14.92 -10.49
CA ASN A 115 6.04 13.86 -11.48
C ASN A 115 4.97 12.78 -11.32
N MET A 116 4.30 12.44 -12.41
CA MET A 116 3.46 11.23 -12.49
C MET A 116 4.36 10.00 -12.59
N THR A 117 4.10 8.97 -11.79
CA THR A 117 4.91 7.75 -11.72
C THR A 117 4.16 6.50 -12.15
N SER A 118 2.84 6.48 -12.02
CA SER A 118 2.01 5.33 -12.43
C SER A 118 0.57 5.77 -12.72
N GLN A 119 -0.16 4.93 -13.44
CA GLN A 119 -1.57 5.12 -13.79
C GLN A 119 -2.27 3.77 -13.89
N GLY A 120 -3.61 3.79 -13.85
CA GLY A 120 -4.40 2.58 -13.96
C GLY A 120 -5.89 2.87 -14.02
N THR A 121 -6.68 1.83 -13.75
CA THR A 121 -8.13 1.93 -13.56
C THR A 121 -8.50 1.58 -12.14
N TRP A 122 -9.64 2.07 -11.69
CA TRP A 122 -10.19 1.76 -10.37
C TRP A 122 -11.66 1.39 -10.45
N ASP A 123 -12.10 0.60 -9.48
CA ASP A 123 -13.50 0.22 -9.28
C ASP A 123 -13.88 0.42 -7.81
N LEU A 124 -15.15 0.73 -7.55
CA LEU A 124 -15.67 1.00 -6.22
C LEU A 124 -16.98 0.27 -5.98
N ASP A 125 -16.94 -0.62 -4.99
CA ASP A 125 -18.15 -1.15 -4.37
C ASP A 125 -18.56 -0.21 -3.22
N GLU A 126 -19.57 0.63 -3.46
CA GLU A 126 -20.08 1.57 -2.44
C GLU A 126 -20.72 0.86 -1.24
N LYS A 127 -21.26 -0.35 -1.42
CA LYS A 127 -21.92 -1.09 -0.35
C LYS A 127 -20.90 -1.63 0.65
N THR A 128 -19.82 -2.23 0.15
CA THR A 128 -18.73 -2.75 0.99
C THR A 128 -17.67 -1.70 1.29
N LYS A 129 -17.74 -0.54 0.65
CA LYS A 129 -16.74 0.54 0.70
C LYS A 129 -15.35 0.03 0.29
N THR A 130 -15.33 -0.79 -0.75
CA THR A 130 -14.13 -1.45 -1.25
C THR A 130 -13.68 -0.81 -2.54
N LEU A 131 -12.44 -0.32 -2.55
CA LEU A 131 -11.76 0.24 -3.71
C LEU A 131 -10.80 -0.81 -4.26
N HIS A 132 -10.85 -1.06 -5.57
CA HIS A 132 -9.90 -1.91 -6.27
C HIS A 132 -9.11 -1.03 -7.25
N LEU A 133 -7.78 -1.13 -7.20
CA LEU A 133 -6.86 -0.47 -8.12
C LEU A 133 -6.21 -1.51 -9.04
N THR A 134 -6.26 -1.25 -10.34
CA THR A 134 -5.67 -2.08 -11.39
C THR A 134 -4.67 -1.23 -12.18
N PRO A 135 -3.36 -1.38 -11.90
CA PRO A 135 -2.32 -0.67 -12.64
C PRO A 135 -2.32 -0.98 -14.14
N SER A 136 -1.91 0.00 -14.96
CA SER A 136 -1.67 -0.22 -16.39
C SER A 136 -0.34 -0.93 -16.66
N ASP A 137 0.67 -0.73 -15.82
CA ASP A 137 1.94 -1.46 -15.90
C ASP A 137 1.78 -2.87 -15.30
N THR A 138 2.07 -3.90 -16.09
CA THR A 138 1.99 -5.30 -15.67
C THR A 138 3.02 -5.70 -14.61
N ASN A 139 4.04 -4.87 -14.36
CA ASN A 139 5.01 -5.08 -13.30
C ASN A 139 4.53 -4.55 -11.94
N GLU A 140 3.47 -3.74 -11.93
CA GLU A 140 2.83 -3.28 -10.71
C GLU A 140 1.72 -4.25 -10.28
N ARG A 141 1.53 -4.38 -8.96
CA ARG A 141 0.55 -5.32 -8.41
C ARG A 141 -0.79 -4.61 -8.23
N GLU A 142 -1.88 -5.28 -8.62
CA GLU A 142 -3.23 -4.90 -8.22
C GLU A 142 -3.33 -4.78 -6.69
N SER A 143 -4.23 -3.92 -6.21
CA SER A 143 -4.47 -3.77 -4.77
C SER A 143 -5.94 -3.51 -4.47
N GLN A 144 -6.39 -3.92 -3.29
CA GLN A 144 -7.76 -3.69 -2.84
C GLN A 144 -7.77 -3.12 -1.43
N TRP A 145 -8.66 -2.16 -1.18
CA TRP A 145 -8.68 -1.35 0.03
C TRP A 145 -10.09 -1.15 0.54
N THR A 146 -10.30 -1.28 1.85
CA THR A 146 -11.50 -0.77 2.52
C THR A 146 -11.30 0.70 2.86
N ILE A 147 -12.27 1.54 2.49
CA ILE A 147 -12.22 2.99 2.69
C ILE A 147 -12.90 3.40 3.99
N ARG A 148 -12.21 4.23 4.78
CA ARG A 148 -12.79 5.04 5.86
C ARG A 148 -12.49 6.50 5.59
N ALA A 149 -13.54 7.27 5.31
CA ALA A 149 -13.45 8.65 4.86
C ALA A 149 -14.18 9.60 5.80
N LYS A 150 -13.58 10.75 6.10
CA LYS A 150 -14.22 11.85 6.82
C LYS A 150 -13.63 13.19 6.38
N SER A 151 -14.49 14.08 5.88
CA SER A 151 -14.10 15.44 5.45
C SER A 151 -12.93 15.42 4.45
N ASN A 152 -11.74 15.85 4.86
CA ASN A 152 -10.56 15.97 4.00
C ASN A 152 -9.54 14.86 4.27
N SER A 153 -9.96 13.80 4.95
CA SER A 153 -9.09 12.69 5.34
C SER A 153 -9.68 11.35 4.92
N MET A 154 -8.81 10.47 4.46
CA MET A 154 -9.15 9.12 4.05
C MET A 154 -8.14 8.13 4.61
N VAL A 155 -8.62 6.99 5.07
CA VAL A 155 -7.81 5.84 5.44
C VAL A 155 -8.17 4.68 4.53
N LEU A 156 -7.16 4.14 3.85
CA LEU A 156 -7.24 2.92 3.07
C LEU A 156 -6.64 1.79 3.89
N SER A 157 -7.43 0.76 4.20
CA SER A 157 -6.93 -0.45 4.88
C SER A 157 -6.94 -1.59 3.88
N GLY A 158 -5.79 -2.22 3.65
CA GLY A 158 -5.68 -3.22 2.59
C GLY A 158 -6.43 -4.51 2.90
N THR A 159 -6.71 -5.30 1.86
CA THR A 159 -7.45 -6.56 1.98
C THR A 159 -6.59 -7.77 1.62
N VAL A 160 -7.12 -8.97 1.90
CA VAL A 160 -6.41 -10.22 1.64
C VAL A 160 -6.34 -10.56 0.15
N LYS A 161 -7.26 -10.03 -0.69
CA LYS A 161 -7.44 -10.42 -2.10
C LYS A 161 -6.14 -10.33 -2.91
N TYR A 162 -5.33 -9.30 -2.65
CA TYR A 162 -4.05 -9.07 -3.33
C TYR A 162 -2.85 -9.05 -2.36
N GLY A 163 -3.03 -9.55 -1.14
CA GLY A 163 -1.96 -9.68 -0.14
C GLY A 163 -1.49 -8.36 0.49
N ASN A 164 -2.28 -7.28 0.37
CA ASN A 164 -1.97 -5.98 1.00
C ASN A 164 -2.67 -5.78 2.36
N ASN A 165 -3.18 -6.85 3.00
CA ASN A 165 -3.91 -6.79 4.27
C ASN A 165 -3.07 -6.35 5.49
N SER A 166 -1.74 -6.35 5.37
CA SER A 166 -0.85 -5.77 6.37
C SER A 166 -0.70 -4.25 6.23
N SER A 167 -1.24 -3.65 5.17
CA SER A 167 -1.03 -2.24 4.84
C SER A 167 -2.20 -1.36 5.28
N GLN A 168 -1.88 -0.18 5.78
CA GLN A 168 -2.82 0.92 5.98
C GLN A 168 -2.19 2.22 5.49
N VAL A 169 -2.96 3.04 4.77
CA VAL A 169 -2.51 4.31 4.22
C VAL A 169 -3.44 5.42 4.64
N PHE A 170 -2.89 6.55 5.06
CA PHE A 170 -3.60 7.75 5.42
C PHE A 170 -3.38 8.81 4.35
N LEU A 171 -4.47 9.40 3.87
CA LEU A 171 -4.46 10.40 2.83
C LEU A 171 -5.16 11.66 3.29
N ALA A 172 -4.63 12.80 2.86
CA ALA A 172 -5.23 14.12 3.02
C ALA A 172 -5.57 14.70 1.66
N ARG A 173 -6.70 15.40 1.56
CA ARG A 173 -7.14 16.03 0.31
C ARG A 173 -6.36 17.31 0.04
N ARG A 174 -6.03 17.55 -1.24
CA ARG A 174 -5.22 18.66 -1.75
C ARG A 174 -5.79 19.21 -3.06
N LEU A 175 -5.63 20.51 -3.29
CA LEU A 175 -6.03 21.17 -4.55
C LEU A 175 -5.03 20.99 -5.69
N GLY A 176 -3.75 20.77 -5.37
CA GLY A 176 -2.68 20.61 -6.35
C GLY A 176 -1.61 19.63 -5.88
N LYS A 177 -0.74 19.23 -6.81
CA LYS A 177 0.41 18.35 -6.55
C LYS A 177 1.33 18.93 -5.46
N PRO A 178 1.98 18.10 -4.64
CA PRO A 178 2.96 18.59 -3.69
C PRO A 178 4.20 19.08 -4.43
N GLU A 179 4.76 20.21 -3.96
CA GLU A 179 5.97 20.83 -4.51
C GLU A 179 7.16 20.61 -3.58
N ARG A 180 8.37 20.44 -4.13
CA ARG A 180 9.58 20.39 -3.31
C ARG A 180 9.95 21.80 -2.88
N SER A 181 9.97 22.05 -1.58
CA SER A 181 10.66 23.21 -1.02
C SER A 181 12.17 23.00 -1.17
N TYR A 182 12.85 23.91 -1.88
CA TYR A 182 14.30 23.93 -2.08
C TYR A 182 15.02 24.70 -0.98
#